data_AF-X1TA12-F1
#
_entry.id   AF-X1TA12-F1
#
_cell.length_a   1.000
_cell.length_b   1.000
_cell.length_c   1.000
_cell.angle_alpha   90.00
_cell.angle_beta   90.00
_cell.angle_gamma   90.00
#
_symmetry.space_group_name_H-M   'P 1'
#
loop_
_entity.id
_entity.type
_entity.pdbx_description
1 polymer ?
#
loop_
_entity_poly.entity_id
_entity_poly.type
_entity_poly.pdbx_seq_one_letter_code
_entity_poly.pdbx_strand_id
1 'polypeptide(L)'
;ISEGLEIVKAVRDRFDGEKRNPWNEFECGSNYARSMASYALLLALSGFEFDMAKGHIGFSPKINHDNFHCFWSLNTGWGSFEIQENKIRFTVKWGHICLNSFACSVFKTKQIETITVGDEKVSFAVKDGCVRFESAIDIKVNEALCAIVK
;
A
#
# COMPACT_ATOMS: atom_id res chain seq x y z
N ILE A 1 13.16 -3.77 13.70
CA ILE A 1 12.78 -4.01 12.27
C ILE A 1 13.94 -4.70 11.57
N SER A 2 15.16 -4.19 11.75
CA SER A 2 16.39 -4.76 11.17
C SER A 2 16.55 -6.27 11.43
N GLU A 3 16.24 -6.73 12.64
CA GLU A 3 16.33 -8.14 13.02
C GLU A 3 15.37 -9.02 12.21
N GLY A 4 14.14 -8.53 11.96
CA GLY A 4 13.17 -9.23 11.12
C GLY A 4 13.61 -9.30 9.66
N LEU A 5 14.17 -8.21 9.13
CA LEU A 5 14.72 -8.18 7.78
C LEU A 5 15.96 -9.07 7.61
N GLU A 6 16.78 -9.20 8.65
CA GLU A 6 17.93 -10.11 8.67
C GLU A 6 17.49 -11.58 8.55
N ILE A 7 16.45 -11.98 9.29
CA ILE A 7 15.88 -13.33 9.17
C ILE A 7 15.34 -13.57 7.77
N VAL A 8 14.56 -12.63 7.22
CA VAL A 8 14.02 -12.73 5.86
C VAL A 8 15.15 -12.88 4.85
N LYS A 9 16.19 -12.05 4.95
CA LYS A 9 17.38 -12.12 4.09
C LYS A 9 18.08 -13.46 4.20
N ALA A 10 18.33 -13.95 5.42
CA ALA A 10 19.01 -15.23 5.64
C ALA A 10 18.24 -16.42 5.05
N VAL A 11 16.90 -16.36 5.02
CA VAL A 11 16.07 -17.34 4.30
C VAL A 11 16.24 -17.17 2.79
N ARG A 12 16.10 -15.96 2.26
CA ARG A 12 16.24 -15.66 0.83
C ARG A 12 17.61 -16.03 0.26
N ASP A 13 18.70 -15.84 1.01
CA ASP A 13 20.07 -16.17 0.60
C ASP A 13 20.32 -17.69 0.47
N ARG A 14 19.39 -18.53 0.96
CA ARG A 14 19.39 -20.00 0.73
C ARG A 14 18.75 -20.38 -0.61
N PHE A 15 18.00 -19.46 -1.21
CA PHE A 15 17.24 -19.60 -2.46
C PHE A 15 17.65 -18.48 -3.44
N ASP A 16 18.95 -18.36 -3.66
CA ASP A 16 19.58 -17.33 -4.49
C ASP A 16 19.60 -17.67 -6.00
N GLY A 17 19.16 -18.87 -6.38
CA GLY A 17 19.21 -19.36 -7.76
C GLY A 17 20.47 -20.12 -8.13
N GLU A 18 21.56 -19.95 -7.40
CA GLU A 18 22.76 -20.80 -7.54
C GLU A 18 22.64 -22.06 -6.67
N LYS A 19 22.23 -21.89 -5.41
CA LYS A 19 22.08 -22.97 -4.44
C LYS A 19 20.76 -23.71 -4.62
N ARG A 20 19.67 -22.97 -4.80
CA ARG A 20 18.29 -23.48 -4.91
C ARG A 20 17.42 -22.55 -5.74
N ASN A 21 16.36 -23.09 -6.31
CA ASN A 21 15.40 -22.32 -7.10
C ASN A 21 14.82 -21.15 -6.26
N PRO A 22 14.91 -19.90 -6.73
CA PRO A 22 14.53 -18.72 -5.96
C PRO A 22 13.03 -18.59 -5.75
N TRP A 23 12.23 -19.35 -6.49
CA TRP A 23 10.78 -19.36 -6.48
C TRP A 23 10.18 -20.59 -5.78
N ASN A 24 11.03 -21.46 -5.22
CA ASN A 24 10.60 -22.73 -4.63
C ASN A 24 11.24 -22.93 -3.26
N GLU A 25 10.73 -22.20 -2.26
CA GLU A 25 11.11 -22.42 -0.87
C GLU A 25 10.58 -23.79 -0.42
N PHE A 26 11.51 -24.75 -0.22
CA PHE A 26 11.18 -26.14 0.04
C PHE A 26 10.49 -26.32 1.39
N GLU A 27 9.30 -26.90 1.36
CA GLU A 27 8.60 -27.25 2.59
C GLU A 27 7.76 -28.53 2.50
N CYS A 28 6.95 -28.70 1.43
CA CYS A 28 6.24 -29.95 1.15
C CYS A 28 5.92 -30.10 -0.36
N GLY A 29 6.90 -29.76 -1.20
CA GLY A 29 6.79 -29.79 -2.67
C GLY A 29 6.30 -28.47 -3.29
N SER A 30 6.39 -28.40 -4.62
CA SER A 30 6.22 -27.16 -5.42
C SER A 30 4.77 -26.68 -5.59
N ASN A 31 3.78 -27.43 -5.09
CA ASN A 31 2.35 -27.15 -5.33
C ASN A 31 1.66 -26.45 -4.15
N TYR A 32 2.41 -26.13 -3.09
CA TYR A 32 1.84 -25.55 -1.88
C TYR A 32 1.79 -24.03 -1.97
N ALA A 33 0.64 -23.43 -1.65
CA ALA A 33 0.40 -21.99 -1.78
C ALA A 33 1.20 -21.11 -0.78
N ARG A 34 2.07 -21.69 0.07
CA ARG A 34 2.86 -20.93 1.04
C ARG A 34 4.00 -20.11 0.47
N SER A 35 4.31 -20.21 -0.82
CA SER A 35 5.14 -19.19 -1.50
C SER A 35 4.52 -17.78 -1.39
N MET A 36 3.19 -17.69 -1.17
CA MET A 36 2.51 -16.43 -0.84
C MET A 36 2.74 -15.93 0.60
N ALA A 37 3.47 -16.66 1.46
CA ALA A 37 3.87 -16.16 2.78
C ALA A 37 4.71 -14.88 2.67
N SER A 38 5.43 -14.71 1.55
CA SER A 38 6.12 -13.47 1.20
C SER A 38 5.19 -12.24 1.12
N TYR A 39 3.90 -12.43 0.82
CA TYR A 39 2.90 -11.35 0.82
C TYR A 39 2.67 -10.75 2.22
N ALA A 40 2.93 -11.51 3.28
CA ALA A 40 2.87 -10.96 4.64
C ALA A 40 3.89 -9.83 4.86
N LEU A 41 5.05 -9.89 4.19
CA LEU A 41 6.05 -8.82 4.23
C LEU A 41 5.55 -7.55 3.56
N LEU A 42 4.81 -7.67 2.46
CA LEU A 42 4.18 -6.52 1.79
C LEU A 42 3.25 -5.79 2.77
N LEU A 43 2.38 -6.51 3.48
CA LEU A 43 1.47 -5.92 4.48
C LEU A 43 2.24 -5.30 5.65
N ALA A 44 3.20 -6.03 6.22
CA ALA A 44 3.97 -5.58 7.38
C ALA A 44 4.80 -4.32 7.08
N LEU A 45 5.43 -4.25 5.89
CA LEU A 45 6.30 -3.13 5.51
C LEU A 45 5.54 -1.94 4.96
N SER A 46 4.43 -2.14 4.24
CA SER A 46 3.57 -1.03 3.78
C SER A 46 2.72 -0.44 4.90
N GLY A 47 2.45 -1.21 5.95
CA GLY A 47 1.45 -0.86 6.95
C GLY A 47 0.07 -0.69 6.33
N PHE A 48 -0.23 -1.45 5.27
CA PHE A 48 -1.53 -1.44 4.60
C PHE A 48 -2.61 -1.94 5.56
N GLU A 49 -3.65 -1.14 5.74
CA GLU A 49 -4.83 -1.46 6.53
C GLU A 49 -6.09 -1.08 5.75
N PHE A 50 -7.22 -1.73 6.04
CA PHE A 50 -8.49 -1.40 5.41
C PHE A 50 -9.68 -1.81 6.28
N ASP A 51 -10.80 -1.13 6.07
CA ASP A 51 -12.14 -1.51 6.55
C ASP A 51 -13.14 -1.14 5.44
N MET A 52 -13.43 -2.11 4.57
CA MET A 52 -14.29 -1.85 3.41
C MET A 52 -15.76 -1.68 3.77
N ALA A 53 -16.22 -2.14 4.93
CA ALA A 53 -17.56 -1.83 5.42
C ALA A 53 -17.72 -0.33 5.73
N LYS A 54 -16.62 0.32 6.12
CA LYS A 54 -16.55 1.78 6.33
C LYS A 54 -15.99 2.56 5.13
N GLY A 55 -15.53 1.90 4.07
CA GLY A 55 -14.83 2.54 2.96
C GLY A 55 -13.51 3.20 3.42
N HIS A 56 -12.69 2.47 4.17
CA HIS A 56 -11.43 2.96 4.70
C HIS A 56 -10.24 2.18 4.14
N ILE A 57 -9.20 2.90 3.76
CA ILE A 57 -7.86 2.37 3.45
C ILE A 57 -6.81 3.24 4.15
N GLY A 58 -5.73 2.61 4.63
CA GLY A 58 -4.60 3.28 5.25
C GLY A 58 -3.26 2.69 4.84
N PHE A 59 -2.22 3.53 4.86
CA PHE A 59 -0.83 3.12 4.65
C PHE A 59 0.10 3.75 5.69
N SER A 60 1.01 2.97 6.24
CA SER A 60 2.05 3.45 7.15
C SER A 60 3.38 2.74 6.88
N PRO A 61 4.06 3.10 5.77
CA PRO A 61 5.31 2.44 5.38
C PRO A 61 6.33 2.45 6.51
N LYS A 62 7.00 1.32 6.73
CA LYS A 62 8.02 1.12 7.78
C LYS A 62 9.44 1.31 7.26
N ILE A 63 9.59 1.48 5.96
CA ILE A 63 10.84 1.71 5.23
C ILE A 63 10.59 2.74 4.14
N ASN A 64 11.65 3.38 3.66
CA ASN A 64 11.65 4.32 2.53
C ASN A 64 10.53 5.38 2.62
N HIS A 65 10.37 6.00 3.79
CA HIS A 65 9.19 6.84 4.10
C HIS A 65 8.90 7.97 3.08
N ASP A 66 9.94 8.52 2.44
CA ASP A 66 9.80 9.58 1.42
C ASP A 66 9.83 9.06 -0.02
N ASN A 67 10.15 7.78 -0.25
CA ASN A 67 10.21 7.18 -1.59
C ASN A 67 9.77 5.71 -1.54
N PHE A 68 8.46 5.49 -1.37
CA PHE A 68 7.87 4.17 -1.17
C PHE A 68 6.98 3.80 -2.34
N HIS A 69 6.98 2.52 -2.74
CA HIS A 69 6.07 1.99 -3.75
C HIS A 69 5.67 0.56 -3.37
N CYS A 70 4.37 0.27 -3.33
CA CYS A 70 3.89 -1.08 -3.06
C CYS A 70 2.64 -1.43 -3.87
N PHE A 71 2.39 -2.72 -3.99
CA PHE A 71 1.13 -3.27 -4.49
C PHE A 71 0.07 -3.29 -3.38
N TRP A 72 -1.20 -3.20 -3.75
CA TRP A 72 -2.35 -3.48 -2.88
C TRP A 72 -3.43 -4.23 -3.67
N SER A 73 -4.22 -5.06 -2.98
CA SER A 73 -5.32 -5.82 -3.58
C SER A 73 -6.44 -6.03 -2.58
N LEU A 74 -7.68 -5.84 -3.03
CA LEU A 74 -8.91 -6.12 -2.31
C LEU A 74 -9.93 -6.79 -3.25
N ASN A 75 -11.11 -7.14 -2.73
CA ASN A 75 -12.13 -7.84 -3.50
C ASN A 75 -12.59 -7.08 -4.75
N THR A 76 -12.73 -5.75 -4.66
CA THR A 76 -13.32 -4.93 -5.75
C THR A 76 -12.29 -4.36 -6.72
N GLY A 77 -11.00 -4.54 -6.45
CA GLY A 77 -9.94 -3.98 -7.27
C GLY A 77 -8.53 -4.18 -6.69
N TRP A 78 -7.53 -3.84 -7.49
CA TRP A 78 -6.12 -3.86 -7.11
C TRP A 78 -5.34 -2.75 -7.81
N GLY A 79 -4.14 -2.44 -7.29
CA GLY A 79 -3.35 -1.36 -7.83
C GLY A 79 -2.03 -1.10 -7.11
N SER A 80 -1.57 0.15 -7.16
CA SER A 80 -0.33 0.59 -6.50
C SER A 80 -0.57 1.74 -5.53
N PHE A 81 0.29 1.82 -4.52
CA PHE A 81 0.40 2.95 -3.60
C PHE A 81 1.84 3.46 -3.64
N GLU A 82 2.01 4.78 -3.72
CA GLU A 82 3.29 5.43 -3.96
C GLU A 82 3.43 6.69 -3.10
N ILE A 83 4.62 6.89 -2.54
CA ILE A 83 5.06 8.13 -1.91
C ILE A 83 6.32 8.58 -2.65
N GLN A 84 6.33 9.81 -3.14
CA GLN A 84 7.48 10.48 -3.74
C GLN A 84 7.58 11.88 -3.16
N GLU A 85 8.45 12.05 -2.16
CA GLU A 85 8.71 13.28 -1.40
C GLU A 85 7.43 13.93 -0.85
N ASN A 86 6.81 14.79 -1.67
CA ASN A 86 5.66 15.62 -1.35
C ASN A 86 4.38 15.17 -2.07
N LYS A 87 4.44 14.03 -2.76
CA LYS A 87 3.32 13.48 -3.53
C LYS A 87 3.00 12.07 -3.07
N ILE A 88 1.73 11.84 -2.78
CA ILE A 88 1.19 10.53 -2.42
C ILE A 88 0.18 10.14 -3.51
N ARG A 89 0.31 8.93 -4.03
CA ARG A 89 -0.54 8.42 -5.12
C ARG A 89 -1.09 7.05 -4.77
N PHE A 90 -2.40 6.89 -4.88
CA PHE A 90 -3.09 5.61 -4.78
C PHE A 90 -3.79 5.35 -6.12
N THR A 91 -3.31 4.39 -6.89
CA THR A 91 -3.76 4.10 -8.25
C THR A 91 -4.57 2.81 -8.26
N VAL A 92 -5.75 2.81 -8.90
CA VAL A 92 -6.53 1.60 -9.17
C VAL A 92 -6.19 1.12 -10.57
N LYS A 93 -5.53 -0.04 -10.68
CA LYS A 93 -5.13 -0.61 -11.99
C LYS A 93 -6.19 -1.53 -12.58
N TRP A 94 -7.08 -2.07 -11.75
CA TRP A 94 -8.23 -2.85 -12.18
C TRP A 94 -9.35 -2.77 -11.14
N GLY A 95 -10.59 -2.83 -11.60
CA GLY A 95 -11.78 -2.75 -10.75
C GLY A 95 -12.10 -1.32 -10.34
N HIS A 96 -12.56 -1.15 -9.11
CA HIS A 96 -12.90 0.14 -8.50
C HIS A 96 -12.81 0.07 -6.97
N ILE A 97 -12.66 1.23 -6.33
CA ILE A 97 -12.60 1.37 -4.88
C ILE A 97 -13.38 2.60 -4.43
N CYS A 98 -14.42 2.37 -3.64
CA CYS A 98 -15.18 3.42 -2.97
C CYS A 98 -14.60 3.71 -1.58
N LEU A 99 -14.25 4.97 -1.29
CA LEU A 99 -13.67 5.38 -0.01
C LEU A 99 -14.43 6.55 0.62
N ASN A 100 -14.66 6.43 1.92
CA ASN A 100 -15.05 7.52 2.80
C ASN A 100 -13.83 8.13 3.52
N SER A 101 -12.73 7.36 3.63
CA SER A 101 -11.53 7.83 4.30
C SER A 101 -10.25 7.18 3.78
N PHE A 102 -9.16 7.95 3.87
CA PHE A 102 -7.84 7.54 3.44
C PHE A 102 -6.79 7.99 4.47
N ALA A 103 -6.05 7.05 5.05
CA ALA A 103 -5.00 7.35 6.02
C ALA A 103 -3.60 7.17 5.43
N CYS A 104 -2.69 8.05 5.83
CA CYS A 104 -1.27 7.89 5.55
C CYS A 104 -0.47 8.43 6.72
N SER A 105 0.61 7.74 7.12
CA SER A 105 1.49 8.27 8.17
C SER A 105 2.09 9.64 7.82
N VAL A 106 2.24 9.96 6.53
CA VAL A 106 2.72 11.26 6.07
C VAL A 106 1.75 12.39 6.42
N PHE A 107 0.44 12.13 6.46
CA PHE A 107 -0.56 13.14 6.84
C PHE A 107 -0.52 13.53 8.32
N LYS A 108 0.24 12.81 9.15
CA LYS A 108 0.49 13.18 10.54
C LYS A 108 1.63 14.19 10.68
N THR A 109 2.52 14.24 9.70
CA THR A 109 3.76 15.03 9.76
C THR A 109 3.80 16.16 8.74
N LYS A 110 3.05 16.04 7.63
CA LYS A 110 2.97 17.04 6.56
C LYS A 110 1.53 17.52 6.38
N GLN A 111 1.36 18.80 6.06
CA GLN A 111 0.06 19.39 5.77
C GLN A 111 -0.37 19.00 4.35
N ILE A 112 -1.64 18.62 4.17
CA ILE A 112 -2.20 18.33 2.85
C ILE A 112 -2.61 19.64 2.18
N GLU A 113 -2.05 19.94 1.01
CA GLU A 113 -2.42 21.11 0.21
C GLU A 113 -3.64 20.83 -0.67
N THR A 114 -3.67 19.67 -1.32
CA THR A 114 -4.78 19.28 -2.19
C THR A 114 -4.86 17.76 -2.31
N ILE A 115 -6.08 17.27 -2.52
CA ILE A 115 -6.37 15.90 -2.94
C ILE A 115 -7.19 15.96 -4.21
N THR A 116 -6.80 15.12 -5.17
CA THR A 116 -7.48 14.95 -6.45
C THR A 116 -7.80 13.48 -6.68
N VAL A 117 -8.89 13.20 -7.39
CA VAL A 117 -9.22 11.87 -7.93
C VAL A 117 -9.38 12.04 -9.44
N GLY A 118 -8.50 11.41 -10.22
CA GLY A 118 -8.36 11.78 -11.62
C GLY A 118 -7.93 13.24 -11.75
N ASP A 119 -8.74 14.04 -12.45
CA ASP A 119 -8.52 15.48 -12.64
C ASP A 119 -9.35 16.37 -11.69
N GLU A 120 -10.21 15.77 -10.86
CA GLU A 120 -11.13 16.51 -9.99
C GLU A 120 -10.58 16.70 -8.58
N LYS A 121 -10.72 17.92 -8.03
CA LYS A 121 -10.38 18.21 -6.63
C LYS A 121 -11.48 17.72 -5.70
N VAL A 122 -11.09 17.09 -4.60
CA VAL A 122 -12.01 16.54 -3.60
C VAL A 122 -11.91 17.34 -2.30
N SER A 123 -13.05 17.67 -1.70
CA SER A 123 -13.13 18.27 -0.37
C SER A 123 -12.92 17.23 0.74
N PHE A 124 -12.18 17.60 1.77
CA PHE A 124 -11.85 16.70 2.87
C PHE A 124 -11.61 17.43 4.19
N ALA A 125 -11.74 16.67 5.28
CA ALA A 125 -11.26 17.04 6.60
C ALA A 125 -10.16 16.08 7.05
N VAL A 126 -9.17 16.57 7.80
CA VAL A 126 -8.08 15.74 8.32
C VAL A 126 -8.16 15.67 9.83
N LYS A 127 -8.06 14.46 10.39
CA LYS A 127 -7.92 14.23 11.82
C LYS A 127 -6.95 13.08 12.07
N ASP A 128 -5.94 13.30 12.91
CA ASP A 128 -4.96 12.28 13.33
C ASP A 128 -4.31 11.52 12.16
N GLY A 129 -4.01 12.21 11.06
CA GLY A 129 -3.44 11.61 9.84
C GLY A 129 -4.40 10.78 8.99
N CYS A 130 -5.70 10.88 9.27
CA CYS A 130 -6.76 10.27 8.48
C CYS A 130 -7.56 11.37 7.76
N VAL A 131 -7.59 11.28 6.44
CA VAL A 131 -8.43 12.09 5.57
C VAL A 131 -9.83 11.49 5.58
N ARG A 132 -10.85 12.32 5.80
CA ARG A 132 -12.26 11.98 5.60
C ARG A 132 -12.82 12.86 4.50
N PHE A 133 -13.41 12.24 3.49
CA PHE A 133 -14.05 12.95 2.40
C PHE A 133 -15.45 13.41 2.81
N GLU A 134 -15.89 14.56 2.31
CA GLU A 134 -17.25 15.06 2.58
C GLU A 134 -18.33 14.15 1.98
N SER A 135 -18.02 13.53 0.84
CA SER A 135 -18.80 12.48 0.20
C SER A 135 -17.90 11.32 -0.21
N ALA A 136 -18.46 10.12 -0.30
CA ALA A 136 -17.70 8.95 -0.73
C ALA A 136 -17.12 9.19 -2.13
N ILE A 137 -15.83 8.96 -2.29
CA ILE A 137 -15.17 8.98 -3.60
C ILE A 137 -15.18 7.58 -4.20
N ASP A 138 -15.39 7.48 -5.51
CA ASP A 138 -15.25 6.24 -6.27
C ASP A 138 -14.06 6.39 -7.23
N ILE A 139 -13.01 5.60 -7.00
CA ILE A 139 -11.79 5.62 -7.81
C ILE A 139 -11.87 4.45 -8.78
N LYS A 140 -11.98 4.75 -10.08
CA LYS A 140 -12.20 3.74 -11.13
C LYS A 140 -10.88 3.22 -11.69
N VAL A 141 -10.98 2.19 -12.52
CA VAL A 141 -9.85 1.64 -13.27
C VAL A 141 -9.06 2.74 -14.00
N ASN A 142 -7.74 2.68 -13.88
CA ASN A 142 -6.76 3.64 -14.40
C ASN A 142 -6.84 5.06 -13.81
N GLU A 143 -7.69 5.30 -12.81
CA GLU A 143 -7.68 6.54 -12.03
C GLU A 143 -6.76 6.41 -10.82
N ALA A 144 -6.40 7.57 -10.26
CA ALA A 144 -5.64 7.65 -9.04
C ALA A 144 -6.16 8.76 -8.13
N LEU A 145 -6.14 8.49 -6.84
CA LEU A 145 -6.14 9.52 -5.82
C LEU A 145 -4.71 10.07 -5.71
N CYS A 146 -4.55 11.38 -5.84
CA CYS A 146 -3.28 12.08 -5.66
C CYS A 146 -3.40 13.14 -4.57
N ALA A 147 -2.57 13.04 -3.54
CA ALA A 147 -2.43 14.06 -2.51
C ALA A 147 -1.07 14.77 -2.64
N ILE A 148 -1.08 16.10 -2.59
CA ILE A 148 0.14 16.92 -2.48
C ILE A 148 0.25 17.41 -1.04
N VAL A 149 1.43 17.26 -0.45
CA VAL A 149 1.70 17.57 0.95
C VAL A 149 2.92 18.48 1.10
N LYS A 150 2.96 19.28 2.16
CA LYS A 150 4.03 20.21 2.50
C LYS A 150 4.53 20.02 3.92
#